data_AF-A0A2G1UKL6-F1
#
_entry.id   AF-A0A2G1UKL6-F1
#
_cell.length_a   1.000
_cell.length_b   1.000
_cell.length_c   1.000
_cell.angle_alpha   90.00
_cell.angle_beta   90.00
_cell.angle_gamma   90.00
#
_symmetry.space_group_name_H-M   'P 1'
#
loop_
_entity.id
_entity.type
_entity.pdbx_description
1 polymer ?
#
loop_
_entity_poly.entity_id
_entity_poly.type
_entity_poly.pdbx_seq_one_letter_code
_entity_poly.pdbx_strand_id
1 'polypeptide(L)'
;MKLVKLFGMALIVLGLASPVMAQQAQGQPDQVDQLAKMVGLSEDQQKEIRGIIEQSQGEIRELQVEAQQLQQQIQGQIKPDFDEAAIRKDSARLGELTGEMTALSTLMQAKVDAVFTEEQRAELDKRMQQMQQQMQQQRQMMQQQGQ
;
A
#
# COMPACT_ATOMS: atom_id res chain seq x y z
N MET A 1 -15.58 -18.35 -20.84
CA MET A 1 -14.87 -17.11 -21.23
C MET A 1 -14.90 -16.13 -20.07
N LYS A 2 -13.87 -15.29 -19.97
CA LYS A 2 -13.32 -14.64 -18.76
C LYS A 2 -14.25 -13.59 -18.15
N LEU A 3 -14.60 -13.73 -16.88
CA LEU A 3 -15.21 -12.67 -16.06
C LEU A 3 -14.12 -12.09 -15.16
N VAL A 4 -13.56 -10.96 -15.58
CA VAL A 4 -12.61 -10.16 -14.82
C VAL A 4 -13.39 -9.48 -13.70
N LYS A 5 -13.20 -9.92 -12.46
CA LYS A 5 -13.76 -9.28 -11.26
C LYS A 5 -12.97 -7.99 -10.99
N LEU A 6 -13.61 -6.85 -11.21
CA LEU A 6 -13.13 -5.52 -10.83
C LEU A 6 -13.18 -5.39 -9.30
N PHE A 7 -12.03 -5.51 -8.63
CA PHE A 7 -11.84 -5.03 -7.26
C PHE A 7 -11.46 -3.54 -7.32
N GLY A 8 -12.48 -2.69 -7.37
CA GLY A 8 -12.33 -1.23 -7.33
C GLY A 8 -12.27 -0.69 -5.91
N MET A 9 -11.11 -0.14 -5.55
CA MET A 9 -10.84 0.95 -4.59
C MET A 9 -11.74 1.09 -3.36
N ALA A 10 -11.21 0.72 -2.19
CA ALA A 10 -11.56 1.38 -0.95
C ALA A 10 -10.60 2.58 -0.74
N LEU A 11 -11.16 3.79 -0.80
CA LEU A 11 -10.49 5.07 -0.52
C LEU A 11 -9.94 5.10 0.92
N ILE A 12 -8.62 5.27 1.06
CA ILE A 12 -8.02 5.64 2.35
C ILE A 12 -8.16 7.16 2.48
N VAL A 13 -8.95 7.57 3.47
CA VAL A 13 -9.10 8.96 3.91
C VAL A 13 -7.73 9.46 4.40
N LEU A 14 -7.15 10.43 3.69
CA LEU A 14 -5.97 11.18 4.14
C LEU A 14 -6.39 12.12 5.28
N GLY A 15 -6.12 11.68 6.51
CA GLY A 15 -6.22 12.50 7.72
C GLY A 15 -5.11 13.54 7.77
N LEU A 16 -5.51 14.79 7.99
CA LEU A 16 -4.65 15.95 8.19
C LEU A 16 -3.89 15.85 9.52
N ALA A 17 -2.56 15.99 9.43
CA ALA A 17 -1.61 16.50 10.43
C ALA A 17 -1.75 16.07 11.91
N SER A 18 -0.81 15.26 12.38
CA SER A 18 -0.12 15.41 13.68
C SER A 18 1.18 14.60 13.67
N PRO A 19 2.33 15.14 14.16
CA PRO A 19 3.55 14.36 14.35
C PRO A 19 3.37 13.48 15.60
N VAL A 20 2.68 12.36 15.44
CA VAL A 20 2.57 11.34 16.50
C VAL A 20 3.81 10.47 16.42
N MET A 21 4.78 10.77 17.28
CA MET A 21 5.65 9.82 17.97
C MET A 21 6.29 8.72 17.11
N ALA A 22 7.48 8.98 16.58
CA ALA A 22 8.40 7.96 16.04
C ALA A 22 9.01 7.01 17.12
N GLN A 23 8.33 6.83 18.26
CA GLN A 23 8.76 5.99 19.39
C GLN A 23 7.79 4.84 19.72
N GLN A 24 6.82 4.55 18.85
CA GLN A 24 5.94 3.38 18.97
C GLN A 24 6.08 2.42 17.77
N ALA A 25 7.31 1.99 17.48
CA ALA A 25 7.54 0.79 16.66
C ALA A 25 7.67 -0.50 17.51
N GLN A 26 7.40 -0.44 18.82
CA GLN A 26 7.53 -1.57 19.75
C GLN A 26 6.21 -2.31 20.07
N GLY A 27 5.12 -2.02 19.36
CA GLY A 27 3.81 -2.62 19.68
C GLY A 27 2.94 -3.04 18.50
N GLN A 28 3.32 -2.71 17.25
CA GLN A 28 2.62 -3.24 16.08
C GLN A 28 3.24 -4.58 15.70
N PRO A 29 2.42 -5.66 15.63
CA PRO A 29 2.93 -6.96 15.21
C PRO A 29 3.49 -6.83 13.81
N ASP A 30 4.73 -7.26 13.63
CA ASP A 30 5.42 -7.22 12.36
C ASP A 30 4.60 -7.92 11.27
N GLN A 31 4.36 -7.24 10.17
CA GLN A 31 3.54 -7.76 9.07
C GLN A 31 4.19 -9.01 8.46
N VAL A 32 5.52 -9.07 8.44
CA VAL A 32 6.26 -10.22 7.93
C VAL A 32 6.16 -11.39 8.89
N ASP A 33 6.19 -11.16 10.21
CA ASP A 33 6.02 -12.23 11.20
C ASP A 33 4.60 -12.81 11.20
N GLN A 34 3.59 -11.96 10.96
CA GLN A 34 2.21 -12.42 10.79
C GLN A 34 2.08 -13.29 9.54
N LEU A 35 2.66 -12.85 8.43
CA LEU A 35 2.71 -13.62 7.20
C LEU A 35 3.45 -14.95 7.39
N ALA A 36 4.56 -14.94 8.13
CA ALA A 36 5.32 -16.13 8.49
C ALA A 36 4.47 -17.16 9.26
N LYS A 37 3.69 -16.71 10.24
CA LYS A 37 2.74 -17.57 10.97
C LYS A 37 1.58 -18.07 10.09
N MET A 38 1.25 -17.34 9.03
CA MET A 38 0.18 -17.73 8.12
C MET A 38 0.60 -18.82 7.14
N VAL A 39 1.79 -18.75 6.55
CA VAL A 39 2.18 -19.67 5.47
C VAL A 39 3.42 -20.50 5.78
N GLY A 40 4.01 -20.33 6.97
CA GLY A 40 5.22 -21.04 7.38
C GLY A 40 6.45 -20.55 6.62
N LEU A 41 6.72 -19.25 6.64
CA LEU A 41 7.91 -18.68 6.01
C LEU A 41 9.18 -19.06 6.78
N SER A 42 10.24 -19.44 6.05
CA SER A 42 11.57 -19.60 6.64
C SER A 42 12.16 -18.26 7.07
N GLU A 43 13.17 -18.29 7.94
CA GLU A 43 13.88 -17.07 8.36
C GLU A 43 14.51 -16.33 7.16
N ASP A 44 15.03 -17.07 6.19
CA ASP A 44 15.60 -16.51 4.96
C ASP A 44 14.52 -15.81 4.12
N GLN A 45 13.35 -16.45 3.94
CA GLN A 45 12.22 -15.84 3.23
C GLN A 45 11.74 -14.56 3.93
N GLN A 46 11.65 -14.58 5.26
CA GLN A 46 11.28 -13.40 6.04
C GLN A 46 12.29 -12.26 5.87
N LYS A 47 13.59 -12.57 5.92
CA LYS A 47 14.66 -11.59 5.71
C LYS A 47 14.61 -10.98 4.31
N GLU A 48 14.38 -11.81 3.29
CA GLU A 48 14.25 -11.35 1.91
C GLU A 48 13.03 -10.44 1.72
N ILE A 49 11.88 -10.83 2.26
CA ILE A 49 10.65 -10.02 2.21
C ILE A 49 10.86 -8.68 2.92
N ARG A 50 11.49 -8.66 4.10
CA ARG A 50 11.83 -7.42 4.81
C ARG A 50 12.71 -6.51 3.95
N GLY A 51 13.75 -7.05 3.32
CA GLY A 51 14.62 -6.28 2.43
C GLY A 51 13.88 -5.67 1.24
N ILE A 52 12.99 -6.44 0.59
CA ILE A 52 12.15 -5.96 -0.52
C ILE A 52 11.27 -4.79 -0.06
N ILE A 53 10.63 -4.94 1.10
CA ILE A 53 9.73 -3.95 1.67
C ILE A 53 10.49 -2.68 2.06
N GLU A 54 11.61 -2.82 2.77
CA GLU A 54 12.43 -1.70 3.22
C GLU A 54 12.98 -0.88 2.06
N GLN A 55 13.52 -1.54 1.04
CA GLN A 55 14.01 -0.87 -0.16
C GLN A 55 12.89 -0.10 -0.86
N SER A 56 11.77 -0.77 -1.15
CA SER A 56 10.66 -0.16 -1.90
C SER A 56 10.02 0.99 -1.12
N GLN A 57 9.88 0.86 0.21
CA GLN A 57 9.38 1.94 1.05
C GLN A 57 10.34 3.13 1.12
N GLY A 58 11.66 2.90 1.10
CA GLY A 58 12.66 3.95 1.04
C GLY A 58 12.47 4.80 -0.22
N GLU A 59 12.47 4.15 -1.39
CA GLU A 59 12.28 4.81 -2.68
C GLU A 59 10.91 5.53 -2.76
N ILE A 60 9.82 4.89 -2.32
CA ILE A 60 8.49 5.53 -2.31
C ILE A 60 8.45 6.77 -1.40
N ARG A 61 9.11 6.75 -0.24
CA ARG A 61 9.13 7.92 0.67
C ARG A 61 9.85 9.11 0.03
N GLU A 62 10.95 8.88 -0.69
CA GLU A 62 11.65 9.94 -1.41
C GLU A 62 10.75 10.58 -2.48
N LEU A 63 10.06 9.75 -3.28
CA LEU A 63 9.11 10.22 -4.29
C LEU A 63 7.92 10.99 -3.67
N GLN A 64 7.43 10.56 -2.50
CA GLN A 64 6.37 11.27 -1.78
C GLN A 64 6.79 12.66 -1.33
N VAL A 65 8.04 12.82 -0.88
CA VAL A 65 8.58 14.14 -0.49
C VAL A 65 8.67 15.05 -1.70
N GLU A 66 9.18 14.55 -2.84
CA GLU A 66 9.23 15.31 -4.09
C GLU A 66 7.82 15.72 -4.57
N ALA A 67 6.86 14.79 -4.53
CA ALA A 67 5.47 15.04 -4.91
C ALA A 67 4.82 16.14 -4.05
N GLN A 68 5.06 16.14 -2.73
CA GLN A 68 4.57 17.19 -1.83
C GLN A 68 5.16 18.56 -2.16
N GLN A 69 6.44 18.63 -2.50
CA GLN A 69 7.10 19.88 -2.90
C GLN A 69 6.50 20.43 -4.21
N LEU A 70 6.30 19.57 -5.22
CA LEU A 70 5.67 19.95 -6.47
C LEU A 70 4.22 20.43 -6.26
N GLN A 71 3.47 19.77 -5.38
CA GLN A 71 2.11 20.20 -5.05
C GLN A 71 2.10 21.59 -4.40
N GLN A 72 3.07 21.91 -3.56
CA GLN A 72 3.23 23.25 -2.98
C GLN A 72 3.63 24.28 -4.04
N GLN A 73 4.54 23.93 -4.96
CA GLN A 73 4.95 24.80 -6.07
C GLN A 73 3.77 25.16 -6.98
N ILE A 74 2.96 24.15 -7.35
CA ILE A 74 1.74 24.35 -8.15
C ILE A 74 0.75 25.27 -7.40
N GLN A 75 0.51 25.03 -6.10
CA GLN A 75 -0.37 25.90 -5.31
C GLN A 75 0.17 27.33 -5.20
N GLY A 76 1.49 27.50 -5.14
CA GLY A 76 2.15 28.81 -5.13
C GLY A 76 1.96 29.62 -6.42
N GLN A 77 1.56 28.98 -7.52
CA GLN A 77 1.21 29.66 -8.77
C GLN A 77 -0.22 30.20 -8.79
N ILE A 78 -1.01 30.01 -7.72
CA ILE A 78 -2.33 30.63 -7.59
C ILE A 78 -2.13 32.11 -7.20
N LYS A 79 -1.82 32.94 -8.20
CA LYS A 79 -1.51 34.37 -8.07
C LYS A 79 -1.84 35.14 -9.37
N PRO A 80 -1.95 36.49 -9.34
CA PRO A 80 -2.33 37.27 -10.52
C PRO A 80 -1.37 37.15 -11.72
N ASP A 81 -0.08 36.92 -11.44
CA ASP A 81 1.02 36.76 -12.40
C ASP A 81 1.44 35.29 -12.55
N PHE A 82 0.47 34.36 -12.52
CA PHE A 82 0.76 32.93 -12.60
C PHE A 82 1.59 32.55 -13.84
N ASP A 83 2.49 31.57 -13.68
CA ASP A 83 3.25 31.00 -14.78
C ASP A 83 2.59 29.68 -15.23
N GLU A 84 1.87 29.71 -16.36
CA GLU A 84 1.23 28.52 -16.92
C GLU A 84 2.22 27.41 -17.26
N ALA A 85 3.40 27.76 -17.78
CA ALA A 85 4.41 26.79 -18.17
C ALA A 85 4.97 26.07 -16.94
N ALA A 86 5.20 26.81 -15.84
CA ALA A 86 5.58 26.23 -14.56
C ALA A 86 4.49 25.29 -14.02
N ILE A 87 3.22 25.70 -14.00
CA ILE A 87 2.10 24.85 -13.55
C ILE A 87 2.07 23.54 -14.34
N ARG A 88 2.13 23.60 -15.68
CA ARG A 88 2.07 22.42 -16.55
C ARG A 88 3.28 21.50 -16.34
N LYS A 89 4.48 22.07 -16.22
CA LYS A 89 5.71 21.32 -15.98
C LYS A 89 5.65 20.58 -14.65
N ASP A 90 5.32 21.26 -13.57
CA ASP A 90 5.30 20.66 -12.23
C ASP A 90 4.18 19.63 -12.11
N SER A 91 3.04 19.88 -12.77
CA SER A 91 1.93 18.90 -12.84
C SER A 91 2.31 17.65 -13.63
N ALA A 92 3.04 17.78 -14.73
CA ALA A 92 3.53 16.64 -15.51
C ALA A 92 4.48 15.79 -14.66
N ARG A 93 5.43 16.43 -13.96
CA ARG A 93 6.34 15.74 -13.04
C ARG A 93 5.60 15.03 -11.91
N LEU A 94 4.57 15.66 -11.33
CA LEU A 94 3.73 15.04 -10.31
C LEU A 94 3.02 13.77 -10.84
N GLY A 95 2.59 13.80 -12.10
CA GLY A 95 2.03 12.62 -12.79
C GLY A 95 3.05 11.49 -12.94
N GLU A 96 4.28 11.80 -13.36
CA GLU A 96 5.39 10.83 -13.45
C GLU A 96 5.67 10.18 -12.11
N LEU A 97 5.85 10.97 -11.04
CA LEU A 97 6.11 10.46 -9.69
C LEU A 97 5.00 9.54 -9.19
N THR A 98 3.74 9.89 -9.48
CA THR A 98 2.58 9.04 -9.13
C THR A 98 2.64 7.70 -9.87
N GLY A 99 3.03 7.72 -11.14
CA GLY A 99 3.26 6.51 -11.93
C GLY A 99 4.39 5.66 -11.37
N GLU A 100 5.52 6.26 -11.03
CA GLU A 100 6.68 5.58 -10.44
C GLU A 100 6.33 4.94 -9.09
N MET A 101 5.64 5.65 -8.19
CA MET A 101 5.19 5.08 -6.92
C MET A 101 4.23 3.89 -7.12
N THR A 102 3.36 3.96 -8.13
CA THR A 102 2.46 2.86 -8.49
C THR A 102 3.25 1.65 -8.99
N ALA A 103 4.25 1.87 -9.84
CA ALA A 103 5.13 0.84 -10.34
C ALA A 103 5.94 0.20 -9.21
N LEU A 104 6.54 0.98 -8.31
CA LEU A 104 7.29 0.49 -7.16
C LEU A 104 6.42 -0.34 -6.22
N SER A 105 5.21 0.12 -5.93
CA SER A 105 4.27 -0.61 -5.07
C SER A 105 3.87 -1.95 -5.70
N THR A 106 3.64 -1.97 -7.01
CA THR A 106 3.30 -3.19 -7.76
C THR A 106 4.48 -4.16 -7.82
N LEU A 107 5.69 -3.64 -8.07
CA LEU A 107 6.91 -4.42 -8.11
C LEU A 107 7.26 -4.99 -6.74
N MET A 108 7.07 -4.22 -5.66
CA MET A 108 7.23 -4.71 -4.29
C MET A 108 6.31 -5.90 -4.04
N GLN A 109 5.02 -5.81 -4.40
CA GLN A 109 4.07 -6.92 -4.26
C GLN A 109 4.51 -8.15 -5.07
N ALA A 110 4.89 -7.95 -6.34
CA ALA A 110 5.33 -9.04 -7.21
C ALA A 110 6.60 -9.73 -6.69
N LYS A 111 7.55 -8.96 -6.16
CA LYS A 111 8.79 -9.48 -5.57
C LYS A 111 8.52 -10.26 -4.29
N VAL A 112 7.69 -9.75 -3.38
CA VAL A 112 7.30 -10.48 -2.15
C VAL A 112 6.60 -11.78 -2.51
N ASP A 113 5.66 -11.72 -3.45
CA ASP A 113 4.96 -12.91 -3.96
C ASP A 113 5.95 -13.93 -4.52
N ALA A 114 6.96 -13.50 -5.30
CA ALA A 114 8.01 -14.37 -5.84
C ALA A 114 8.84 -15.14 -4.78
N VAL A 115 8.91 -14.67 -3.53
CA VAL A 115 9.61 -15.36 -2.44
C VAL A 115 8.86 -16.61 -1.97
N PHE A 116 7.53 -16.68 -2.15
CA PHE A 116 6.72 -17.82 -1.72
C PHE A 116 6.87 -19.02 -2.66
N THR A 117 6.79 -20.23 -2.08
CA THR A 117 6.55 -21.46 -2.87
C THR A 117 5.11 -21.53 -3.35
N GLU A 118 4.83 -22.41 -4.32
CA GLU A 118 3.45 -22.64 -4.80
C GLU A 118 2.53 -23.12 -3.66
N GLU A 119 3.02 -23.99 -2.78
CA GLU A 119 2.27 -24.48 -1.63
C GLU A 119 1.96 -23.36 -0.63
N GLN A 120 2.92 -22.46 -0.38
CA GLN A 120 2.71 -21.32 0.51
C GLN A 120 1.67 -20.34 -0.05
N ARG A 121 1.64 -20.12 -1.37
CA ARG A 121 0.61 -19.30 -2.04
C ARG A 121 -0.76 -19.94 -1.92
N ALA A 122 -0.86 -21.25 -2.18
CA ALA A 122 -2.11 -21.98 -2.08
C ALA A 122 -2.66 -21.96 -0.64
N GLU A 123 -1.80 -22.10 0.37
CA GLU A 123 -2.18 -22.00 1.78
C GLU A 123 -2.61 -20.57 2.15
N LEU A 124 -1.92 -19.54 1.65
CA LEU A 124 -2.33 -18.15 1.83
C LEU A 124 -3.73 -17.91 1.29
N ASP A 125 -3.98 -18.32 0.03
CA ASP A 125 -5.27 -18.17 -0.63
C ASP A 125 -6.39 -18.86 0.14
N LYS A 126 -6.14 -20.09 0.60
CA LYS A 126 -7.09 -20.83 1.42
C LYS A 126 -7.43 -20.11 2.72
N ARG A 127 -6.42 -19.59 3.44
CA ARG A 127 -6.65 -18.83 4.68
C ARG A 127 -7.40 -17.53 4.43
N MET A 128 -7.08 -16.82 3.36
CA MET A 128 -7.77 -15.60 2.96
C MET A 128 -9.24 -15.86 2.65
N GLN A 129 -9.57 -16.95 1.96
CA GLN A 129 -10.95 -17.36 1.69
C GLN A 129 -11.71 -17.69 2.99
N GLN A 130 -11.08 -18.41 3.92
CA GLN A 130 -11.68 -18.72 5.22
C GLN A 130 -11.98 -17.47 6.04
N MET A 131 -11.04 -16.53 6.11
CA MET A 131 -11.25 -15.25 6.79
C MET A 131 -12.38 -14.43 6.15
N GLN A 132 -12.44 -14.39 4.82
CA GLN A 132 -13.53 -13.71 4.11
C GLN A 132 -14.90 -14.31 4.43
N GLN A 133 -15.01 -15.64 4.46
CA GLN A 133 -16.26 -16.33 4.82
C GLN A 133 -16.67 -16.04 6.27
N GLN A 134 -15.71 -16.06 7.20
CA GLN A 134 -15.98 -15.75 8.61
C GLN A 134 -16.48 -14.31 8.80
N MET A 135 -15.85 -13.35 8.10
CA MET A 135 -16.30 -11.95 8.14
C MET A 135 -17.70 -11.77 7.55
N GLN A 136 -18.04 -12.48 6.47
CA GLN A 136 -19.39 -12.44 5.90
C GLN A 136 -20.43 -12.98 6.88
N GLN A 137 -20.15 -14.09 7.57
CA GLN A 137 -21.04 -14.64 8.59
C GLN A 137 -21.24 -13.69 9.76
N GLN A 138 -20.16 -13.07 10.27
CA GLN A 138 -20.26 -12.08 11.34
C GLN A 138 -21.10 -10.87 10.93
N ARG A 139 -20.93 -10.36 9.70
CA ARG A 139 -21.76 -9.27 9.19
C ARG A 139 -23.24 -9.65 9.11
N GLN A 140 -23.55 -10.87 8.69
CA GLN A 140 -24.94 -11.36 8.65
C GLN A 140 -25.55 -11.46 10.06
N MET A 141 -24.79 -11.97 11.04
CA MET A 141 -25.27 -12.05 12.43
C MET A 141 -25.52 -10.67 13.04
N MET A 142 -24.63 -9.69 12.80
CA MET A 142 -24.83 -8.32 13.27
C MET A 142 -26.05 -7.64 12.62
N GLN A 143 -26.31 -7.91 11.34
CA GLN A 143 -27.51 -7.40 10.67
C GLN A 143 -28.81 -8.00 11.22
N GLN A 144 -28.78 -9.25 11.68
CA GLN A 144 -29.93 -9.91 12.29
C GLN A 144 -30.17 -9.47 13.75
N GLN A 145 -29.14 -9.08 14.50
CA GLN A 145 -29.29 -8.56 15.87
C GLN A 145 -29.58 -7.05 15.94
N GLY A 146 -29.37 -6.32 14.84
CA GLY A 146 -29.69 -4.89 14.72
C GLY A 146 -31.12 -4.60 14.21
N GLN A 147 -31.95 -5.63 14.03
CA GLN A 147 -33.40 -5.54 13.76
C GLN A 147 -34.16 -6.01 15.01
#